data_AF-A0A9Q1MXY2-F1
#
_entry.id   AF-A0A9Q1MXY2-F1
#
_cell.length_a   1.000
_cell.length_b   1.000
_cell.length_c   1.000
_cell.angle_alpha   90.00
_cell.angle_beta   90.00
_cell.angle_gamma   90.00
#
_symmetry.space_group_name_H-M   'P 1'
#
loop_
_entity.id
_entity.type
_entity.pdbx_description
1 polymer ?
#
loop_
_entity_poly.entity_id
_entity_poly.type
_entity_poly.pdbx_seq_one_letter_code
_entity_poly.pdbx_strand_id
1 'polypeptide(L)'
;MPILFLPHLPPTRRWNSRHRHAPIYFERYDVHGDMKSMPPELRKELDLYAFLVHCLNLECLPTRHDNVDIVVIRENTQGEYSGLVPGVVESLKVITKFCSVRIAKYAFEYAFVNNRKKVTVVHKTNIMKLADGLFLESCRDYNEIIADNCCMQLVSKPEQFDVMVTPNLYGNLVANTTAGIARGTGVMPGE
;
A
#
# COMPACT_ATOMS: atom_id res chain seq x y z
N MET A 1 -26.59 -18.28 -5.85
CA MET A 1 -26.37 -19.73 -6.08
C MET A 1 -24.88 -20.02 -5.89
N PRO A 2 -24.49 -21.18 -5.33
CA PRO A 2 -24.62 -21.62 -3.95
C PRO A 2 -23.43 -21.17 -3.06
N ILE A 3 -23.67 -21.03 -1.76
CA ILE A 3 -22.65 -20.74 -0.73
C ILE A 3 -21.94 -22.04 -0.39
N LEU A 4 -20.64 -22.17 -0.70
CA LEU A 4 -19.82 -23.28 -0.22
C LEU A 4 -19.47 -23.06 1.26
N PHE A 5 -20.07 -23.85 2.14
CA PHE A 5 -19.61 -24.04 3.52
C PHE A 5 -18.35 -24.92 3.49
N LEU A 6 -17.21 -24.39 3.95
CA LEU A 6 -16.05 -25.21 4.31
C LEU A 6 -16.22 -25.69 5.76
N PRO A 7 -16.31 -27.01 6.02
CA PRO A 7 -16.31 -27.54 7.38
C PRO A 7 -14.84 -27.65 7.84
N HIS A 8 -14.55 -27.15 9.06
CA HIS A 8 -13.31 -27.32 9.85
C HIS A 8 -12.54 -26.03 10.18
N LEU A 9 -13.20 -25.10 10.88
CA LEU A 9 -12.50 -24.14 11.74
C LEU A 9 -12.88 -24.39 13.22
N PRO A 10 -11.91 -24.35 14.15
CA PRO A 10 -12.15 -24.64 15.57
C PRO A 10 -13.04 -23.57 16.24
N PRO A 11 -13.80 -23.92 17.29
CA PRO A 11 -15.02 -23.20 17.68
C PRO A 11 -14.82 -21.92 18.54
N THR A 12 -13.62 -21.34 18.63
CA THR A 12 -13.31 -20.39 19.72
C THR A 12 -13.31 -18.90 19.38
N ARG A 13 -13.71 -18.48 18.18
CA ARG A 13 -13.91 -17.04 17.88
C ARG A 13 -15.36 -16.73 17.53
N ARG A 14 -16.13 -16.38 18.57
CA ARG A 14 -17.44 -15.71 18.43
C ARG A 14 -17.24 -14.41 17.63
N TRP A 15 -17.76 -14.38 16.41
CA TRP A 15 -17.73 -13.22 15.53
C TRP A 15 -18.61 -12.10 16.10
N ASN A 16 -18.01 -10.94 16.39
CA ASN A 16 -18.72 -9.74 16.77
C ASN A 16 -19.10 -8.96 15.50
N SER A 17 -20.39 -8.66 15.34
CA SER A 17 -21.08 -8.30 14.09
C SER A 17 -20.84 -6.87 13.58
N ARG A 18 -19.66 -6.27 13.79
CA ARG A 18 -19.39 -4.84 13.50
C ARG A 18 -18.34 -4.52 12.43
N HIS A 19 -17.69 -5.50 11.80
CA HIS A 19 -16.70 -5.24 10.74
C HIS A 19 -17.08 -5.96 9.44
N ARG A 20 -17.77 -5.26 8.55
CA ARG A 20 -18.11 -5.75 7.20
C ARG A 20 -16.94 -5.53 6.24
N HIS A 21 -15.80 -6.16 6.47
CA HIS A 21 -14.80 -6.38 5.42
C HIS A 21 -14.62 -7.89 5.38
N ALA A 22 -15.24 -8.54 4.40
CA ALA A 22 -15.01 -9.95 4.18
C ALA A 22 -13.57 -10.08 3.67
N PRO A 23 -12.67 -10.80 4.37
CA PRO A 23 -11.32 -10.99 3.89
C PRO A 23 -11.38 -11.80 2.59
N ILE A 24 -10.87 -11.22 1.50
CA ILE A 24 -10.71 -11.92 0.22
C ILE A 24 -9.24 -12.33 0.15
N TYR A 25 -8.97 -13.63 0.31
CA TYR A 25 -7.64 -14.18 0.16
C TYR A 25 -7.41 -14.56 -1.30
N PHE A 26 -6.34 -14.04 -1.91
CA PHE A 26 -5.86 -14.48 -3.21
C PHE A 26 -4.65 -15.41 -2.99
N GLU A 27 -4.87 -16.72 -3.03
CA GLU A 27 -3.77 -17.70 -3.08
C GLU A 27 -3.11 -17.70 -4.47
N ARG A 28 -1.86 -18.18 -4.55
CA ARG A 28 -1.23 -18.51 -5.84
C ARG A 28 -1.99 -19.70 -6.45
N TYR A 29 -2.88 -19.42 -7.40
CA TYR A 29 -3.53 -20.46 -8.19
C TYR A 29 -2.56 -21.10 -9.18
N ASP A 30 -2.67 -22.42 -9.37
CA ASP A 30 -2.27 -23.06 -10.62
C ASP A 30 -3.14 -22.49 -11.74
N VAL A 31 -2.48 -21.80 -12.66
CA VAL A 31 -3.10 -20.92 -13.66
C VAL A 31 -4.00 -21.73 -14.61
N HIS A 32 -5.31 -21.67 -14.41
CA HIS A 32 -6.33 -22.10 -15.39
C HIS A 32 -7.06 -20.88 -15.99
N GLY A 33 -6.29 -19.91 -16.50
CA GLY A 33 -6.78 -18.72 -17.22
C GLY A 33 -5.71 -17.63 -17.36
N ASP A 34 -5.79 -16.79 -18.40
CA ASP A 34 -4.77 -15.77 -18.76
C ASP A 34 -4.55 -14.62 -17.73
N MET A 35 -5.03 -14.75 -16.50
CA MET A 35 -4.99 -13.68 -15.51
C MET A 35 -3.68 -13.70 -14.70
N LYS A 36 -2.75 -12.81 -15.05
CA LYS A 36 -1.43 -12.68 -14.39
C LYS A 36 -1.43 -11.82 -13.12
N SER A 37 -2.42 -10.94 -12.94
CA SER A 37 -2.56 -10.05 -11.78
C SER A 37 -4.02 -9.57 -11.62
N MET A 38 -4.37 -9.06 -10.44
CA MET A 38 -5.72 -8.53 -10.18
C MET A 38 -5.97 -7.26 -11.02
N PRO A 39 -7.01 -7.24 -11.89
CA PRO A 39 -7.32 -6.10 -12.75
C PRO A 39 -7.59 -4.81 -11.94
N PRO A 40 -7.15 -3.63 -12.42
CA PRO A 40 -7.47 -2.35 -11.79
C PRO A 40 -8.98 -2.08 -11.66
N GLU A 41 -9.79 -2.60 -12.59
CA GLU A 41 -11.25 -2.48 -12.61
C GLU A 41 -11.86 -3.13 -11.37
N LEU A 42 -11.40 -4.33 -11.00
CA LEU A 42 -11.89 -5.08 -9.84
C LEU A 42 -11.57 -4.36 -8.51
N ARG A 43 -10.41 -3.69 -8.42
CA ARG A 43 -10.03 -2.88 -7.24
C ARG A 43 -11.00 -1.72 -7.03
N LYS A 44 -11.44 -1.09 -8.14
CA LYS A 44 -12.40 0.02 -8.10
C LYS A 44 -13.81 -0.47 -7.78
N GLU A 45 -14.26 -1.55 -8.40
CA GLU A 45 -15.61 -2.11 -8.17
C GLU A 45 -15.80 -2.58 -6.72
N LEU A 46 -14.75 -3.16 -6.11
CA LEU A 46 -14.78 -3.65 -4.73
C LEU A 46 -14.38 -2.60 -3.68
N ASP A 47 -14.10 -1.35 -4.10
CA ASP A 47 -13.57 -0.27 -3.26
C ASP A 47 -12.36 -0.71 -2.40
N LEU A 48 -11.44 -1.48 -2.99
CA LEU A 48 -10.20 -1.93 -2.35
C LEU A 48 -9.15 -0.82 -2.42
N TYR A 49 -9.39 0.27 -1.69
CA TYR A 49 -8.65 1.51 -1.83
C TYR A 49 -7.29 1.56 -1.13
N ALA A 50 -7.06 0.68 -0.15
CA ALA A 50 -5.80 0.56 0.56
C ALA A 50 -5.12 -0.75 0.15
N PHE A 51 -3.86 -0.67 -0.27
CA PHE A 51 -2.99 -1.82 -0.48
C PHE A 51 -1.88 -1.75 0.56
N LEU A 52 -1.74 -2.79 1.37
CA LEU A 52 -0.81 -2.84 2.47
C LEU A 52 0.30 -3.83 2.16
N VAL A 53 1.55 -3.40 2.33
CA VAL A 53 2.71 -4.28 2.26
C VAL A 53 3.49 -4.15 3.56
N HIS A 54 3.57 -5.24 4.31
CA HIS A 54 4.38 -5.30 5.52
C HIS A 54 5.74 -5.92 5.18
N CYS A 55 6.79 -5.12 5.28
CA CYS A 55 8.16 -5.51 5.02
C CYS A 55 8.91 -5.67 6.34
N LEU A 56 9.22 -6.91 6.73
CA LEU A 56 9.92 -7.19 7.98
C LEU A 56 11.16 -8.07 7.74
N ASN A 57 12.23 -7.81 8.49
CA ASN A 57 13.40 -8.68 8.53
C ASN A 57 13.08 -9.95 9.30
N LEU A 58 13.18 -11.10 8.62
CA LEU A 58 12.99 -12.41 9.25
C LEU A 58 14.32 -12.92 9.83
N GLU A 59 14.30 -13.36 11.10
CA GLU A 59 15.51 -13.78 11.84
C GLU A 59 16.34 -14.86 11.13
N CYS A 60 15.68 -15.75 10.37
CA CYS A 60 16.33 -16.85 9.67
C CYS A 60 16.97 -16.46 8.32
N LEU A 61 16.90 -15.18 7.92
CA LEU A 61 17.23 -14.73 6.58
C LEU A 61 18.18 -13.51 6.59
N PRO A 62 19.51 -13.67 6.37
CA PRO A 62 20.46 -12.57 6.48
C PRO A 62 20.31 -11.48 5.40
N THR A 63 19.88 -10.29 5.77
CA THR A 63 19.72 -9.10 4.92
C THR A 63 20.93 -8.18 4.99
N ARG A 64 21.05 -7.20 4.08
CA ARG A 64 22.09 -6.15 4.14
C ARG A 64 21.89 -5.22 5.34
N HIS A 65 20.63 -4.92 5.66
CA HIS A 65 20.22 -4.07 6.77
C HIS A 65 19.55 -4.93 7.84
N ASP A 66 19.74 -4.58 9.10
CA ASP A 66 19.11 -5.25 10.24
C ASP A 66 17.94 -4.40 10.78
N ASN A 67 17.01 -5.02 11.51
CA ASN A 67 15.87 -4.37 12.18
C ASN A 67 14.94 -3.54 11.25
N VAL A 68 14.74 -3.97 10.01
CA VAL A 68 13.74 -3.36 9.13
C VAL A 68 12.36 -3.90 9.48
N ASP A 69 11.43 -3.00 9.77
CA ASP A 69 10.02 -3.30 10.01
C ASP A 69 9.19 -2.12 9.52
N ILE A 70 8.77 -2.19 8.26
CA ILE A 70 8.18 -1.08 7.52
C ILE A 70 6.84 -1.51 6.95
N VAL A 71 5.81 -0.71 7.16
CA VAL A 71 4.51 -0.91 6.53
C VAL A 71 4.29 0.17 5.48
N VAL A 72 4.06 -0.27 4.23
CA VAL A 72 3.74 0.59 3.11
C VAL A 72 2.26 0.52 2.84
N ILE A 73 1.57 1.65 3.01
CA ILE A 73 0.15 1.78 2.67
C ILE A 73 0.06 2.64 1.40
N ARG A 74 -0.50 2.02 0.36
CA ARG A 74 -0.62 2.58 -0.98
C ARG A 74 -2.09 2.82 -1.31
N GLU A 75 -2.42 4.02 -1.80
CA GLU A 75 -3.70 4.29 -2.46
C GLU A 75 -3.80 3.44 -3.74
N ASN A 76 -4.88 2.69 -3.91
CA ASN A 76 -4.95 1.62 -4.91
C ASN A 76 -6.05 1.81 -5.97
N THR A 77 -6.78 2.93 -5.95
CA THR A 77 -7.93 3.20 -6.84
C THR A 77 -7.68 4.27 -7.89
N GLN A 78 -6.72 5.19 -7.72
CA GLN A 78 -6.49 6.33 -8.62
C GLN A 78 -5.00 6.54 -8.96
N GLY A 79 -4.64 7.54 -9.76
CA GLY A 79 -3.24 7.86 -10.11
C GLY A 79 -2.88 7.71 -11.59
N GLU A 80 -1.59 7.57 -11.87
CA GLU A 80 -0.91 7.80 -13.15
C GLU A 80 -1.07 6.68 -14.20
N TYR A 81 -2.12 5.86 -14.11
CA TYR A 81 -2.28 4.63 -14.92
C TYR A 81 -3.37 4.72 -16.01
N SER A 82 -3.60 5.89 -16.61
CA SER A 82 -4.57 6.06 -17.70
C SER A 82 -3.88 6.63 -18.94
N GLY A 83 -3.81 5.88 -20.04
CA GLY A 83 -3.27 6.37 -21.31
C GLY A 83 -4.38 6.58 -22.34
N LEU A 84 -4.32 7.68 -23.10
CA LEU A 84 -5.17 7.93 -24.26
C LEU A 84 -4.35 8.64 -25.38
N VAL A 85 -4.79 8.39 -26.61
CA VAL A 85 -4.40 8.88 -27.96
C VAL A 85 -3.18 8.30 -28.72
N PRO A 86 -3.32 7.97 -30.04
CA PRO A 86 -2.20 7.62 -30.91
C PRO A 86 -1.36 8.84 -31.29
N GLY A 87 -0.04 8.76 -31.13
CA GLY A 87 0.92 9.79 -31.52
C GLY A 87 1.27 10.81 -30.42
N VAL A 88 0.42 10.96 -29.40
CA VAL A 88 0.69 11.70 -28.16
C VAL A 88 0.16 10.88 -27.00
N VAL A 89 1.02 10.49 -26.06
CA VAL A 89 0.61 9.73 -24.87
C VAL A 89 0.39 10.73 -23.73
N GLU A 90 -0.87 10.94 -23.37
CA GLU A 90 -1.23 11.69 -22.16
C GLU A 90 -1.51 10.74 -21.00
N SER A 91 -1.02 11.09 -19.82
CA SER A 91 -1.32 10.40 -18.56
C SER A 91 -1.82 11.39 -17.53
N LEU A 92 -3.04 11.18 -17.05
CA LEU A 92 -3.67 12.02 -16.04
C LEU A 92 -3.41 11.48 -14.65
N LYS A 93 -2.88 12.33 -13.77
CA LYS A 93 -2.81 12.04 -12.34
C LYS A 93 -4.04 12.62 -11.65
N VAL A 94 -4.98 11.75 -11.29
CA VAL A 94 -6.18 12.14 -10.54
C VAL A 94 -5.95 11.90 -9.05
N ILE A 95 -6.06 12.96 -8.26
CA ILE A 95 -6.05 12.92 -6.80
C ILE A 95 -7.29 13.66 -6.31
N THR A 96 -8.04 13.04 -5.40
CA THR A 96 -9.21 13.67 -4.78
C THR A 96 -8.99 13.85 -3.28
N LYS A 97 -9.54 14.93 -2.72
CA LYS A 97 -9.51 15.19 -1.28
C LYS A 97 -10.15 14.04 -0.48
N PHE A 98 -11.26 13.50 -0.98
CA PHE A 98 -11.96 12.39 -0.35
C PHE A 98 -11.06 11.15 -0.18
N CYS A 99 -10.45 10.66 -1.26
CA CYS A 99 -9.58 9.49 -1.20
C CYS A 99 -8.32 9.75 -0.36
N SER A 100 -7.77 10.96 -0.44
CA SER A 100 -6.56 11.35 0.29
C SER A 100 -6.81 11.42 1.80
N VAL A 101 -7.92 12.02 2.24
CA VAL A 101 -8.30 12.06 3.67
C VAL A 101 -8.59 10.64 4.19
N ARG A 102 -9.27 9.81 3.40
CA ARG A 102 -9.56 8.41 3.73
C ARG A 102 -8.29 7.61 4.01
N ILE A 103 -7.32 7.64 3.08
CA ILE A 103 -6.09 6.85 3.22
C ILE A 103 -5.19 7.40 4.35
N ALA A 104 -5.16 8.72 4.55
CA ALA A 104 -4.45 9.34 5.65
C ALA A 104 -5.01 8.91 7.01
N LYS A 105 -6.33 8.94 7.18
CA LYS A 105 -7.01 8.46 8.40
C LYS A 105 -6.71 6.99 8.66
N TYR A 106 -6.81 6.15 7.64
CA TYR A 106 -6.50 4.73 7.77
C TYR A 106 -5.04 4.51 8.22
N ALA A 107 -4.08 5.23 7.65
CA ALA A 107 -2.67 5.11 8.04
C ALA A 107 -2.45 5.50 9.52
N PHE A 108 -3.13 6.52 10.02
CA PHE A 108 -3.06 6.92 11.43
C PHE A 108 -3.74 5.93 12.36
N GLU A 109 -4.95 5.47 12.02
CA GLU A 109 -5.66 4.44 12.77
C GLU A 109 -4.83 3.15 12.84
N TYR A 110 -4.24 2.74 11.72
CA TYR A 110 -3.33 1.60 11.65
C TYR A 110 -2.12 1.81 12.57
N ALA A 111 -1.48 2.97 12.51
CA ALA A 111 -0.34 3.28 13.37
C ALA A 111 -0.71 3.22 14.85
N PHE A 112 -1.86 3.79 15.21
CA PHE A 112 -2.37 3.79 16.59
C PHE A 112 -2.68 2.36 17.09
N VAL A 113 -3.41 1.56 16.32
CA VAL A 113 -3.82 0.20 16.70
C VAL A 113 -2.61 -0.74 16.81
N ASN A 114 -1.58 -0.54 15.98
CA ASN A 114 -0.39 -1.39 15.94
C ASN A 114 0.79 -0.83 16.76
N ASN A 115 0.54 0.14 17.66
CA ASN A 115 1.57 0.77 18.51
C ASN A 115 2.79 1.32 17.72
N ARG A 116 2.55 1.80 16.49
CA ARG A 116 3.55 2.49 15.68
C ARG A 116 3.68 3.94 16.15
N LYS A 117 4.89 4.48 16.04
CA LYS A 117 5.24 5.79 16.63
C LYS A 117 5.28 6.90 15.60
N LYS A 118 5.44 6.56 14.31
CA LYS A 118 5.67 7.55 13.26
C LYS A 118 4.97 7.17 11.97
N VAL A 119 4.24 8.14 11.41
CA VAL A 119 3.69 8.07 10.06
C VAL A 119 4.39 9.13 9.19
N THR A 120 4.84 8.72 8.02
CA THR A 120 5.54 9.56 7.04
C THR A 120 4.80 9.58 5.71
N VAL A 121 4.51 10.77 5.20
CA VAL A 121 3.82 11.01 3.93
C VAL A 121 4.86 11.16 2.83
N VAL A 122 4.77 10.35 1.78
CA VAL A 122 5.65 10.45 0.61
C VAL A 122 4.95 11.22 -0.51
N HIS A 123 5.58 12.27 -1.00
CA HIS A 123 5.02 13.16 -2.02
C HIS A 123 6.08 13.69 -2.99
N LYS A 124 5.67 14.37 -4.05
CA LYS A 124 6.56 15.07 -5.00
C LYS A 124 6.03 16.46 -5.34
N THR A 125 5.65 17.22 -4.30
CA THR A 125 5.09 18.58 -4.42
C THR A 125 6.02 19.58 -5.11
N ASN A 126 7.35 19.36 -5.11
CA ASN A 126 8.30 20.17 -5.87
C ASN A 126 7.97 20.24 -7.37
N ILE A 127 7.42 19.14 -7.92
CA ILE A 127 7.02 19.03 -9.33
C ILE A 127 5.49 19.07 -9.45
N MET A 128 4.78 18.19 -8.73
CA MET A 128 3.32 18.06 -8.78
C MET A 128 2.63 18.89 -7.70
N LYS A 129 2.78 20.22 -7.81
CA LYS A 129 2.28 21.17 -6.81
C LYS A 129 0.79 21.03 -6.51
N LEU A 130 -0.05 20.76 -7.51
CA LEU A 130 -1.49 20.68 -7.33
C LEU A 130 -1.93 19.29 -6.83
N ALA A 131 -1.59 18.24 -7.56
CA ALA A 131 -2.02 16.87 -7.23
C ALA A 131 -1.43 16.40 -5.90
N ASP A 132 -0.10 16.45 -5.75
CA ASP A 132 0.54 16.04 -4.50
C ASP A 132 0.36 17.09 -3.40
N GLY A 133 0.15 18.36 -3.77
CA GLY A 133 -0.19 19.39 -2.79
C GLY A 133 -1.52 19.09 -2.11
N LEU A 134 -2.54 18.69 -2.87
CA LEU A 134 -3.84 18.27 -2.32
C LEU A 134 -3.72 17.01 -1.45
N PHE A 135 -2.89 16.06 -1.86
CA PHE A 135 -2.62 14.85 -1.07
C PHE A 135 -1.96 15.20 0.27
N LEU A 136 -0.90 16.01 0.23
CA LEU A 136 -0.16 16.45 1.41
C LEU A 136 -1.04 17.30 2.34
N GLU A 137 -1.87 18.19 1.78
CA GLU A 137 -2.84 18.98 2.54
C GLU A 137 -3.89 18.11 3.26
N SER A 138 -4.21 16.95 2.69
CA SER A 138 -5.12 15.98 3.32
C SER A 138 -4.44 15.17 4.44
N CYS A 139 -3.11 15.20 4.47
CA CYS A 139 -2.25 14.54 5.44
C CYS A 139 -1.61 15.59 6.38
N ARG A 140 -2.39 16.55 6.90
CA ARG A 140 -1.88 17.49 7.90
C ARG A 140 -1.51 16.71 9.17
N ASP A 141 -0.41 17.13 9.81
CA ASP A 141 0.15 16.59 11.08
C ASP A 141 1.06 15.34 10.97
N TYR A 142 1.41 14.89 9.76
CA TYR A 142 2.39 13.82 9.56
C TYR A 142 3.78 14.36 9.19
N ASN A 143 4.81 13.53 9.38
CA ASN A 143 6.13 13.82 8.81
C ASN A 143 6.03 13.71 7.29
N GLU A 144 6.76 14.55 6.55
CA GLU A 144 6.75 14.53 5.09
C GLU A 144 8.14 14.24 4.53
N ILE A 145 8.17 13.58 3.37
CA ILE A 145 9.40 13.34 2.63
C ILE A 145 9.13 13.34 1.13
N ILE A 146 10.05 13.92 0.38
CA ILE A 146 10.00 13.93 -1.07
C ILE A 146 10.40 12.54 -1.60
N ALA A 147 9.68 12.04 -2.61
CA ALA A 147 9.79 10.66 -3.08
C ALA A 147 11.20 10.20 -3.50
N ASP A 148 11.99 11.08 -4.12
CA ASP A 148 13.40 10.78 -4.47
C ASP A 148 14.29 10.66 -3.24
N ASN A 149 14.18 11.61 -2.31
CA ASN A 149 14.89 11.53 -1.04
C ASN A 149 14.44 10.29 -0.24
N CYS A 150 13.15 9.95 -0.28
CA CYS A 150 12.62 8.73 0.34
C CYS A 150 13.33 7.48 -0.20
N CYS A 151 13.43 7.32 -1.51
CA CYS A 151 14.15 6.19 -2.11
C CYS A 151 15.63 6.14 -1.70
N MET A 152 16.32 7.28 -1.69
CA MET A 152 17.73 7.35 -1.25
C MET A 152 17.88 6.96 0.23
N GLN A 153 16.98 7.46 1.09
CA GLN A 153 16.98 7.18 2.52
C GLN A 153 16.60 5.73 2.83
N LEU A 154 15.68 5.13 2.07
CA LEU A 154 15.31 3.72 2.23
C LEU A 154 16.51 2.79 1.99
N VAL A 155 17.31 3.05 0.96
CA VAL A 155 18.50 2.24 0.68
C VAL A 155 19.63 2.51 1.67
N SER A 156 19.71 3.72 2.22
CA SER A 156 20.83 4.11 3.08
C SER A 156 20.59 3.75 4.55
N LYS A 157 19.40 4.06 5.07
CA LYS A 157 18.99 3.96 6.48
C LYS A 157 17.48 3.66 6.58
N PRO A 158 17.03 2.45 6.20
CA PRO A 158 15.61 2.09 6.22
C PRO A 158 15.00 2.13 7.63
N GLU A 159 15.78 1.92 8.68
CA GLU A 159 15.35 1.85 10.08
C GLU A 159 14.70 3.14 10.63
N GLN A 160 14.81 4.25 9.91
CA GLN A 160 14.19 5.53 10.29
C GLN A 160 12.69 5.62 9.94
N PHE A 161 12.19 4.69 9.12
CA PHE A 161 10.80 4.62 8.67
C PHE A 161 10.02 3.60 9.49
N ASP A 162 8.73 3.87 9.71
CA ASP A 162 7.83 3.04 10.50
C ASP A 162 6.56 2.77 9.68
N VAL A 163 5.64 3.75 9.61
CA VAL A 163 4.51 3.73 8.68
C VAL A 163 4.71 4.76 7.57
N MET A 164 4.52 4.35 6.32
CA MET A 164 4.55 5.25 5.17
C MET A 164 3.22 5.26 4.42
N VAL A 165 2.69 6.46 4.18
CA VAL A 165 1.47 6.69 3.40
C VAL A 165 1.82 7.39 2.09
N THR A 166 1.29 6.86 0.98
CA THR A 166 1.75 7.25 -0.36
C THR A 166 0.60 7.27 -1.38
N PRO A 167 0.65 8.15 -2.40
CA PRO A 167 -0.13 8.02 -3.63
C PRO A 167 0.23 6.74 -4.40
N ASN A 168 -0.65 6.31 -5.30
CA ASN A 168 -0.61 5.01 -5.95
C ASN A 168 0.75 4.63 -6.58
N LEU A 169 1.26 5.45 -7.51
CA LEU A 169 2.51 5.13 -8.20
C LEU A 169 3.71 5.08 -7.24
N TYR A 170 3.80 6.01 -6.30
CA TYR A 170 4.92 6.06 -5.34
C TYR A 170 4.87 4.88 -4.38
N GLY A 171 3.68 4.48 -3.95
CA GLY A 171 3.50 3.28 -3.13
C GLY A 171 4.02 2.03 -3.81
N ASN A 172 3.84 1.88 -5.12
CA ASN A 172 4.40 0.75 -5.86
C ASN A 172 5.94 0.74 -5.83
N LEU A 173 6.55 1.90 -6.08
CA LEU A 173 8.01 2.03 -6.13
C LEU A 173 8.63 1.81 -4.75
N VAL A 174 8.06 2.45 -3.73
CA VAL A 174 8.50 2.34 -2.35
C VAL A 174 8.31 0.92 -1.84
N ALA A 175 7.13 0.31 -2.02
CA ALA A 175 6.87 -1.07 -1.57
C ALA A 175 7.85 -2.09 -2.19
N ASN A 176 8.09 -2.01 -3.51
CA ASN A 176 9.02 -2.93 -4.16
C ASN A 176 10.47 -2.71 -3.70
N THR A 177 10.86 -1.46 -3.47
CA THR A 177 12.20 -1.12 -2.96
C THR A 177 12.38 -1.64 -1.53
N THR A 178 11.41 -1.40 -0.65
CA THR A 178 11.41 -1.89 0.72
C THR A 178 11.41 -3.42 0.77
N ALA A 179 10.59 -4.07 -0.06
CA ALA A 179 10.61 -5.51 -0.19
C ALA A 179 12.00 -6.01 -0.64
N GLY A 180 12.61 -5.38 -1.65
CA GLY A 180 13.96 -5.72 -2.10
C GLY A 180 15.03 -5.58 -1.02
N ILE A 181 14.96 -4.52 -0.21
CA ILE A 181 15.85 -4.32 0.96
C ILE A 181 15.67 -5.45 1.97
N ALA A 182 14.43 -5.85 2.21
CA ALA A 182 14.06 -6.94 3.10
C ALA A 182 13.98 -8.32 2.39
N ARG A 183 14.89 -8.58 1.41
CA ARG A 183 15.11 -9.86 0.70
C ARG A 183 14.19 -10.26 -0.47
N GLY A 184 13.28 -9.39 -0.88
CA GLY A 184 12.51 -9.49 -2.12
C GLY A 184 11.02 -9.71 -1.93
N THR A 185 10.24 -9.45 -2.98
CA THR A 185 8.76 -9.52 -2.96
C THR A 185 8.19 -10.92 -2.74
N GLY A 186 9.02 -11.96 -2.86
CA GLY A 186 8.59 -13.36 -2.70
C GLY A 186 8.30 -13.79 -1.26
N VAL A 187 8.79 -13.03 -0.26
CA VAL A 187 8.61 -13.32 1.17
C VAL A 187 7.72 -12.31 1.88
N MET A 188 7.23 -11.29 1.15
CA MET A 188 6.42 -10.22 1.72
C MET A 188 4.94 -10.42 1.37
N PRO A 189 4.06 -10.61 2.35
CA PRO A 189 2.63 -10.62 2.10
C PRO A 189 2.18 -9.22 1.68
N GLY A 190 1.44 -9.16 0.57
CA GLY A 190 0.60 -8.01 0.24
C GLY A 190 -0.82 -8.35 0.68
N GLU A 191 -1.42 -7.50 1.52
CA GLU A 191 -2.81 -7.60 1.96
C GLU A 191 -3.66 -6.46 1.40
#